data_AF-A0A135WIY1-F1
#
_entry.id   AF-A0A135WIY1-F1
#
_cell.length_a   1.000
_cell.length_b   1.000
_cell.length_c   1.000
_cell.angle_alpha   90.00
_cell.angle_beta   90.00
_cell.angle_gamma   90.00
#
_symmetry.space_group_name_H-M   'P 1'
#
loop_
_entity.id
_entity.type
_entity.pdbx_description
1 polymer ?
#
loop_
_entity_poly.entity_id
_entity_poly.type
_entity_poly.pdbx_seq_one_letter_code
_entity_poly.pdbx_strand_id
1 'polypeptide(L)'
;MKNLRLTLGVAAIAIGSFAAFSFAPATSEAKALIEFYVNPDGSRGAQVSGPNQCPDNSPPLCSQEYNTSTGQPTGNTSKMHYGVRP
;
A
#
# COMPACT_ATOMS: atom_id res chain seq x y z
N MET A 1 17.92 -68.28 7.09
CA MET A 1 16.75 -67.89 7.89
C MET A 1 17.09 -66.72 8.81
N LYS A 2 16.71 -65.49 8.46
CA LYS A 2 16.16 -64.46 9.37
C LYS A 2 15.88 -63.18 8.59
N ASN A 3 14.66 -62.71 8.81
CA ASN A 3 14.00 -61.61 8.15
C ASN A 3 14.56 -60.28 8.63
N LEU A 4 14.63 -59.27 7.76
CA LEU A 4 14.28 -57.93 8.19
C LEU A 4 13.60 -57.17 7.06
N ARG A 5 12.27 -57.10 7.17
CA ARG A 5 11.43 -56.13 6.47
C ARG A 5 11.74 -54.76 7.06
N LEU A 6 12.42 -53.90 6.32
CA LEU A 6 12.37 -52.45 6.53
C LEU A 6 11.51 -51.83 5.42
N THR A 7 10.20 -51.98 5.58
CA THR A 7 9.21 -51.04 5.05
C THR A 7 9.40 -49.67 5.70
N LEU A 8 8.97 -48.61 5.00
CA LEU A 8 9.08 -47.17 5.32
C LEU A 8 10.48 -46.61 5.06
N GLY A 9 10.68 -45.63 4.19
CA GLY A 9 9.74 -44.77 3.51
C GLY A 9 10.58 -43.61 3.01
N VAL A 10 10.85 -43.56 1.72
CA VAL A 10 11.52 -42.42 1.11
C VAL A 10 10.72 -42.09 -0.14
N ALA A 11 9.78 -41.18 0.06
CA ALA A 11 9.10 -40.47 -1.02
C ALA A 11 10.15 -39.71 -1.83
N ALA A 12 10.61 -40.30 -2.93
CA ALA A 12 11.35 -39.59 -3.95
C ALA A 12 10.34 -38.87 -4.86
N ILE A 13 9.70 -37.82 -4.32
CA ILE A 13 9.02 -36.82 -5.14
C ILE A 13 10.15 -36.01 -5.77
N ALA A 14 10.58 -36.41 -6.97
CA ALA A 14 11.40 -35.60 -7.84
C ALA A 14 10.53 -34.43 -8.33
N ILE A 15 10.39 -33.42 -7.49
CA ILE A 15 9.84 -32.12 -7.87
C ILE A 15 10.86 -31.53 -8.85
N GLY A 16 10.52 -31.62 -10.13
CA GLY A 16 11.28 -31.04 -11.22
C GLY A 16 11.63 -29.60 -10.90
N SER A 17 12.91 -29.30 -11.07
CA SER A 17 13.53 -28.02 -10.80
C SER A 17 12.67 -26.86 -11.30
N PHE A 18 12.26 -26.04 -10.33
CA PHE A 18 11.70 -24.71 -10.51
C PHE A 18 12.67 -23.85 -11.33
N ALA A 19 12.47 -23.80 -12.64
CA ALA A 19 12.74 -22.61 -13.42
C ALA A 19 11.39 -21.95 -13.74
N ALA A 20 10.61 -21.70 -12.68
CA ALA A 20 9.67 -20.60 -12.75
C ALA A 20 10.55 -19.37 -12.95
N PHE A 21 10.44 -18.74 -14.12
CA PHE A 21 10.52 -17.30 -14.20
C PHE A 21 9.47 -16.79 -13.21
N SER A 22 9.86 -16.75 -11.94
CA SER A 22 9.19 -15.94 -10.95
C SER A 22 9.39 -14.55 -11.51
N PHE A 23 8.41 -14.12 -12.29
CA PHE A 23 7.90 -12.77 -12.25
C PHE A 23 7.78 -12.46 -10.76
N ALA A 24 8.89 -12.03 -10.16
CA ALA A 24 8.84 -11.19 -9.00
C ALA A 24 7.86 -10.11 -9.46
N PRO A 25 6.65 -10.01 -8.88
CA PRO A 25 5.82 -8.87 -9.19
C PRO A 25 6.73 -7.70 -8.84
N ALA A 26 7.13 -6.95 -9.87
CA ALA A 26 7.95 -5.79 -9.68
C ALA A 26 7.24 -5.02 -8.59
N THR A 27 7.85 -4.89 -7.41
CA THR A 27 7.33 -4.09 -6.30
C THR A 27 7.48 -2.65 -6.73
N SER A 28 6.65 -2.29 -7.69
CA SER A 28 6.42 -0.98 -8.25
C SER A 28 4.92 -0.82 -8.43
N GLU A 29 4.15 -1.31 -7.44
CA GLU A 29 3.14 -0.41 -6.91
C GLU A 29 3.88 0.72 -6.19
N ALA A 30 4.46 1.64 -6.96
CA ALA A 30 4.50 3.02 -6.53
C ALA A 30 3.03 3.41 -6.40
N LYS A 31 2.40 3.05 -5.29
CA LYS A 31 1.14 3.66 -4.85
C LYS A 31 1.46 5.13 -4.88
N ALA A 32 0.98 5.85 -5.91
CA ALA A 32 1.27 7.27 -6.02
C ALA A 32 0.46 7.93 -4.90
N LEU A 33 1.11 8.03 -3.75
CA LEU A 33 0.59 8.74 -2.60
C LEU A 33 0.70 10.22 -2.94
N ILE A 34 -0.45 10.87 -3.01
CA ILE A 34 -0.54 12.28 -3.39
C ILE A 34 -1.44 12.99 -2.37
N GLU A 35 -1.04 14.19 -1.98
CA GLU A 35 -1.84 15.02 -1.09
C GLU A 35 -2.90 15.80 -1.89
N PHE A 36 -4.14 15.77 -1.41
CA PHE A 36 -5.26 16.51 -1.99
C PHE A 36 -5.94 17.34 -0.90
N TYR A 37 -6.49 18.48 -1.29
CA TYR A 37 -7.38 19.25 -0.42
C TYR A 37 -8.64 18.45 -0.12
N VAL A 38 -9.21 18.66 1.05
CA VAL A 38 -10.50 18.09 1.44
C VAL A 38 -11.56 19.18 1.27
N ASN A 39 -12.59 18.90 0.49
CA ASN A 39 -13.70 19.81 0.30
C ASN A 39 -14.60 19.81 1.56
N PRO A 40 -15.43 20.84 1.77
CA PRO A 40 -16.33 20.91 2.94
C PRO A 40 -17.35 19.76 3.02
N ASP A 41 -17.67 19.14 1.88
CA ASP A 41 -18.53 17.95 1.79
C ASP A 41 -17.80 16.63 2.11
N GLY A 42 -16.51 16.69 2.45
CA GLY A 42 -15.65 15.54 2.72
C GLY A 42 -15.09 14.86 1.48
N SER A 43 -15.41 15.35 0.28
CA SER A 43 -14.89 14.81 -0.98
C SER A 43 -13.44 15.25 -1.23
N ARG A 44 -12.76 14.53 -2.13
CA ARG A 44 -11.40 14.87 -2.57
C ARG A 44 -11.45 16.11 -3.48
N GLY A 45 -10.77 17.17 -3.06
CA GLY A 45 -10.58 18.40 -3.81
C GLY A 45 -9.42 18.32 -4.81
N ALA A 46 -8.88 19.49 -5.15
CA ALA A 46 -7.74 19.59 -6.04
C ALA A 46 -6.47 19.00 -5.39
N GLN A 47 -5.55 18.54 -6.23
CA GLN A 47 -4.23 18.11 -5.78
C GLN A 47 -3.47 19.30 -5.17
N VAL A 48 -2.81 19.07 -4.02
CA VAL A 48 -1.91 20.04 -3.43
C VAL A 48 -0.65 20.11 -4.30
N SER A 49 -0.38 21.29 -4.85
CA SER A 49 0.78 21.55 -5.70
C SER A 49 1.85 22.27 -4.88
N GLY A 50 2.96 21.59 -4.58
CA GLY A 50 4.07 22.18 -3.83
C GLY A 50 3.92 22.04 -2.31
N PRO A 51 4.58 22.90 -1.50
CA PRO A 51 4.47 22.83 -0.06
C PRO A 51 3.02 23.05 0.37
N ASN A 52 2.57 22.26 1.34
CA ASN A 52 1.22 22.36 1.86
C ASN A 52 0.94 23.78 2.35
N GLN A 53 -0.18 24.37 1.89
CA GLN A 53 -0.56 25.74 2.20
C GLN A 53 -1.62 25.83 3.32
N CYS A 54 -2.02 24.69 3.88
CA CYS A 54 -2.92 24.65 5.02
C CYS A 54 -2.21 25.18 6.27
N PRO A 55 -2.78 26.17 6.97
CA PRO A 55 -2.09 26.86 8.06
C PRO A 55 -1.96 26.06 9.37
N ASP A 56 -2.44 24.81 9.45
CA ASP A 56 -2.36 23.90 10.62
C ASP A 56 -2.81 24.52 11.96
N ASN A 57 -3.72 25.50 11.91
CA ASN A 57 -4.04 26.35 13.07
C ASN A 57 -5.36 25.99 13.79
N SER A 58 -6.23 25.14 13.21
CA SER A 58 -7.56 24.75 13.76
C SER A 58 -8.27 23.75 12.84
N PRO A 59 -9.26 22.95 13.30
CA PRO A 59 -10.24 22.36 12.38
C PRO A 59 -10.90 23.43 11.49
N PRO A 60 -11.29 23.12 10.24
CA PRO A 60 -11.52 21.79 9.66
C PRO A 60 -10.29 21.11 9.01
N LEU A 61 -10.41 19.84 8.62
CA LEU A 61 -9.42 19.15 7.80
C LEU A 61 -9.30 19.85 6.44
N CYS A 62 -8.10 20.32 6.12
CA CYS A 62 -7.82 21.12 4.94
C CYS A 62 -7.25 20.28 3.79
N SER A 63 -6.34 19.36 4.09
CA SER A 63 -5.79 18.42 3.11
C SER A 63 -5.33 17.12 3.77
N GLN A 64 -5.28 16.06 2.99
CA GLN A 64 -4.75 14.77 3.43
C GLN A 64 -4.16 13.98 2.26
N GLU A 65 -3.33 13.01 2.58
CA GLU A 65 -2.78 12.07 1.59
C GLU A 65 -3.85 11.06 1.13
N TYR A 66 -3.91 10.84 -0.18
CA TYR A 66 -4.75 9.85 -0.83
C TYR A 66 -3.90 8.86 -1.60
N ASN A 67 -4.39 7.62 -1.64
CA ASN A 67 -3.90 6.62 -2.57
C ASN A 67 -4.58 6.85 -3.93
N THR A 68 -3.82 7.25 -4.95
CA THR A 68 -4.40 7.51 -6.29
C THR A 68 -4.95 6.25 -6.96
N SER A 69 -4.49 5.07 -6.57
CA SER A 69 -4.99 3.80 -7.12
C SER A 69 -6.39 3.49 -6.61
N THR A 70 -6.73 3.86 -5.37
CA THR A 70 -8.06 3.61 -4.78
C THR A 70 -8.94 4.86 -4.70
N GLY A 71 -8.36 6.05 -4.85
CA GLY A 71 -9.04 7.33 -4.65
C GLY A 71 -9.41 7.59 -3.19
N GLN A 72 -8.95 6.77 -2.25
CA GLN A 72 -9.29 6.83 -0.83
C GLN A 72 -8.18 7.51 -0.03
N PRO A 73 -8.55 8.19 1.08
CA PRO A 73 -7.55 8.75 1.98
C PRO A 73 -6.75 7.64 2.66
N THR A 74 -5.46 7.90 2.90
CA THR A 74 -4.57 6.89 3.52
C THR A 74 -4.76 6.78 5.03
N GLY A 75 -5.43 7.77 5.65
CA GLY A 75 -5.59 7.81 7.11
C GLY A 75 -4.31 8.19 7.86
N ASN A 76 -3.26 8.63 7.16
CA ASN A 76 -2.00 8.99 7.76
C ASN A 76 -2.08 10.36 8.45
N THR A 77 -2.12 10.37 9.78
CA THR A 77 -2.23 11.60 10.59
C THR A 77 -1.06 12.56 10.42
N SER A 78 0.13 12.06 10.06
CA SER A 78 1.30 12.91 9.79
C SER A 78 1.20 13.67 8.47
N LYS A 79 0.24 13.28 7.63
CA LYS A 79 -0.07 13.88 6.33
C LYS A 79 -1.45 14.54 6.29
N MET A 80 -2.11 14.65 7.44
CA MET A 80 -3.37 15.37 7.59
C MET A 80 -3.07 16.78 8.06
N HIS A 81 -3.46 17.75 7.25
CA HIS A 81 -3.27 19.16 7.55
C HIS A 81 -4.62 19.82 7.78
N TYR A 82 -4.66 20.73 8.74
CA TYR A 82 -5.88 21.37 9.22
C TYR A 82 -5.86 22.87 8.93
N GLY A 83 -7.03 23.49 8.91
CA GLY A 83 -7.19 24.94 8.74
C GLY A 83 -8.05 25.30 7.53
N VAL A 84 -7.86 26.52 7.06
CA VAL A 84 -8.60 27.06 5.91
C VAL A 84 -7.71 26.93 4.67
N ARG A 85 -8.27 26.37 3.60
CA ARG A 85 -7.61 26.35 2.29
C ARG A 85 -7.36 27.79 1.84
N PRO A 86 -6.16 28.13 1.33
CA PRO A 86 -5.91 29.46 0.77
C PRO A 86 -6.76 29.76 -0.47
#